data_AF-A0A924TLX2-F1
#
_entry.id   AF-A0A924TLX2-F1
#
_cell.length_a   1.000
_cell.length_b   1.000
_cell.length_c   1.000
_cell.angle_alpha   90.00
_cell.angle_beta   90.00
_cell.angle_gamma   90.00
#
_symmetry.space_group_name_H-M   'P 1'
#
loop_
_entity.id
_entity.type
_entity.pdbx_description
1 polymer ?
#
loop_
_entity_poly.entity_id
_entity_poly.type
_entity_poly.pdbx_seq_one_letter_code
_entity_poly.pdbx_strand_id
1 'polypeptide(L)'
;AYYRYAFPYTAFNDYPKMGVWPDAYYVTFNMFNGGSTFAGAKACAYDRSQMLAGKPAIQQCFQLSTSYGGLLPADLDGSTAPPAGSPNYLMNKLQTTLGFWKFKVDWANSANSSLTGPTQLPVAAFNAACSGGTCIPQGGTSQKLDSLADRLMFRLAYRNIGGVERMVVNHSVQVNSSNKRNTGNSAVRWYEVRGMTATPTVFQQGSYSPDTKFRWMGSAAMDKQGNFAVGYSVSSSSSKPALAYATRLATDAAGTLGAESLILQGTGAQLANLSRWGDYTHLSIDPVDDCTFWFTGQYLKADGTFNWSTRVASFKINGCQ
;
A
#
# COMPACT_ATOMS: atom_id res chain seq x y z
N ALA A 1 -24.03 9.91 -15.48
CA ALA A 1 -24.59 8.59 -15.13
C ALA A 1 -23.54 7.82 -14.32
N TYR A 2 -23.95 6.96 -13.39
CA TYR A 2 -23.06 5.96 -12.79
C TYR A 2 -23.46 4.57 -13.30
N TYR A 3 -22.47 3.75 -13.63
CA TYR A 3 -22.67 2.37 -14.06
C TYR A 3 -22.17 1.43 -12.98
N ARG A 4 -22.88 0.32 -12.78
CA ARG A 4 -22.54 -0.69 -11.77
C ARG A 4 -22.29 -2.02 -12.44
N TYR A 5 -21.17 -2.64 -12.08
CA TYR A 5 -20.73 -3.94 -12.60
C TYR A 5 -20.59 -4.93 -11.45
N ALA A 6 -20.81 -6.20 -11.75
CA ALA A 6 -20.59 -7.31 -10.82
C ALA A 6 -19.93 -8.47 -11.57
N PHE A 7 -18.85 -8.99 -11.01
CA PHE A 7 -18.11 -10.12 -11.57
C PHE A 7 -18.10 -11.25 -10.52
N PRO A 8 -18.68 -12.42 -10.81
CA PRO A 8 -18.79 -13.50 -9.84
C PRO A 8 -17.45 -14.23 -9.61
N TYR A 9 -17.21 -14.64 -8.37
CA TYR A 9 -16.08 -15.48 -7.96
C TYR A 9 -16.57 -16.71 -7.20
N THR A 10 -15.94 -17.85 -7.43
CA THR A 10 -16.25 -19.11 -6.74
C THR A 10 -15.57 -19.24 -5.38
N ALA A 11 -14.38 -18.66 -5.23
CA ALA A 11 -13.64 -18.57 -3.98
C ALA A 11 -13.85 -17.19 -3.34
N PHE A 12 -13.74 -17.10 -2.02
CA PHE A 12 -13.86 -15.84 -1.30
C PHE A 12 -12.69 -14.92 -1.68
N ASN A 13 -13.02 -13.74 -2.21
CA ASN A 13 -12.09 -12.76 -2.77
C ASN A 13 -11.82 -11.64 -1.75
N ASP A 14 -11.00 -11.95 -0.75
CA ASP A 14 -10.70 -11.05 0.37
C ASP A 14 -9.65 -10.00 0.00
N TYR A 15 -9.56 -8.96 0.84
CA TYR A 15 -8.52 -7.94 0.82
C TYR A 15 -8.32 -7.27 -0.56
N PRO A 16 -9.40 -6.84 -1.26
CA PRO A 16 -9.30 -6.26 -2.59
C PRO A 16 -8.46 -4.99 -2.60
N LYS A 17 -7.52 -4.90 -3.54
CA LYS A 17 -6.75 -3.68 -3.83
C LYS A 17 -6.91 -3.33 -5.30
N MET A 18 -7.22 -2.08 -5.58
CA MET A 18 -7.50 -1.59 -6.94
C MET A 18 -6.47 -0.54 -7.34
N GLY A 19 -6.08 -0.56 -8.61
CA GLY A 19 -5.29 0.47 -9.26
C GLY A 19 -5.94 0.89 -10.58
N VAL A 20 -5.88 2.18 -10.88
CA VAL A 20 -6.33 2.74 -12.15
C VAL A 20 -5.15 2.77 -13.12
N TRP A 21 -5.35 2.20 -14.31
CA TRP A 21 -4.39 2.21 -15.41
C TRP A 21 -5.08 2.67 -16.70
N PRO A 22 -4.34 3.14 -17.74
CA PRO A 22 -4.97 3.66 -18.95
C PRO A 22 -5.86 2.66 -19.71
N ASP A 23 -5.48 1.38 -19.74
CA ASP A 23 -6.13 0.33 -20.54
C ASP A 23 -7.16 -0.52 -19.75
N ALA A 24 -7.10 -0.52 -18.41
CA ALA A 24 -7.98 -1.31 -17.56
C ALA A 24 -8.02 -0.78 -16.11
N TYR A 25 -9.05 -1.19 -15.38
CA TYR A 25 -8.96 -1.22 -13.91
C TYR A 25 -8.30 -2.53 -13.50
N TYR A 26 -7.29 -2.48 -12.64
CA TYR A 26 -6.63 -3.67 -12.14
C TYR A 26 -7.01 -3.88 -10.68
N VAL A 27 -7.53 -5.06 -10.35
CA VAL A 27 -7.88 -5.43 -8.97
C VAL A 27 -7.19 -6.73 -8.60
N THR A 28 -6.59 -6.75 -7.42
CA THR A 28 -6.01 -7.95 -6.83
C THR A 28 -6.81 -8.39 -5.61
N PHE A 29 -6.80 -9.68 -5.33
CA PHE A 29 -7.47 -10.29 -4.18
C PHE A 29 -6.57 -11.33 -3.54
N ASN A 30 -6.74 -11.57 -2.24
CA ASN A 30 -6.33 -12.82 -1.61
C ASN A 30 -7.49 -13.83 -1.76
N MET A 31 -7.27 -14.93 -2.46
CA MET A 31 -8.35 -15.91 -2.70
C MET A 31 -8.38 -16.96 -1.61
N PHE A 32 -9.58 -17.37 -1.19
CA PHE A 32 -9.80 -18.40 -0.19
C PHE A 32 -10.82 -19.45 -0.67
N ASN A 33 -10.35 -20.68 -0.89
CA ASN A 33 -11.21 -21.82 -1.22
C ASN A 33 -12.03 -22.21 0.03
N GLY A 34 -13.32 -22.51 -0.18
CA GLY A 34 -14.23 -22.84 0.93
C GLY A 34 -14.39 -21.71 1.96
N GLY A 35 -13.99 -20.48 1.62
CA GLY A 35 -14.06 -19.30 2.50
C GLY A 35 -12.90 -19.14 3.48
N SER A 36 -11.98 -20.09 3.59
CA SER A 36 -10.94 -20.06 4.64
C SER A 36 -9.55 -20.57 4.22
N THR A 37 -9.44 -21.36 3.16
CA THR A 37 -8.15 -21.93 2.74
C THR A 37 -7.49 -21.05 1.70
N PHE A 38 -6.38 -20.39 2.07
CA PHE A 38 -5.66 -19.48 1.18
C PHE A 38 -5.22 -20.19 -0.11
N ALA A 39 -5.60 -19.63 -1.25
CA ALA A 39 -5.37 -20.18 -2.58
C ALA A 39 -4.36 -19.34 -3.39
N GLY A 40 -3.74 -18.32 -2.78
CA GLY A 40 -2.86 -17.37 -3.46
C GLY A 40 -3.59 -16.12 -3.92
N ALA A 41 -2.82 -15.11 -4.32
CA ALA A 41 -3.35 -13.88 -4.87
C ALA A 41 -3.93 -14.10 -6.28
N LYS A 42 -5.02 -13.42 -6.60
CA LYS A 42 -5.55 -13.33 -7.97
C LYS A 42 -5.45 -11.90 -8.45
N ALA A 43 -4.90 -11.70 -9.65
CA ALA A 43 -4.85 -10.40 -10.32
C ALA A 43 -5.83 -10.40 -11.49
N CYS A 44 -6.71 -9.39 -11.57
CA CYS A 44 -7.72 -9.26 -12.61
C CYS A 44 -7.65 -7.88 -13.25
N ALA A 45 -7.70 -7.83 -14.58
CA ALA A 45 -7.95 -6.63 -15.36
C ALA A 45 -9.44 -6.58 -15.73
N TYR A 46 -10.05 -5.40 -15.68
CA TYR A 46 -11.44 -5.14 -16.05
C TYR A 46 -11.50 -4.08 -17.15
N ASP A 47 -12.34 -4.31 -18.17
CA ASP A 47 -12.41 -3.46 -19.36
C ASP A 47 -12.94 -2.05 -19.03
N ARG A 48 -12.01 -1.15 -18.74
CA ARG A 48 -12.28 0.24 -18.37
C ARG A 48 -13.06 0.98 -19.45
N SER A 49 -12.78 0.70 -20.73
CA SER A 49 -13.40 1.40 -21.86
C SER A 49 -14.90 1.10 -21.93
N GLN A 50 -15.29 -0.17 -21.79
CA GLN A 50 -16.68 -0.58 -21.76
C GLN A 50 -17.37 -0.12 -20.46
N MET A 51 -16.67 -0.21 -19.33
CA MET A 51 -17.19 0.21 -18.02
C MET A 51 -17.56 1.70 -17.98
N LEU A 52 -16.68 2.57 -18.50
CA LEU A 52 -16.94 4.01 -18.57
C LEU A 52 -18.05 4.35 -19.57
N ALA A 53 -18.26 3.53 -20.59
CA ALA A 53 -19.32 3.68 -21.57
C ALA A 53 -20.67 3.08 -21.13
N GLY A 54 -20.73 2.39 -19.99
CA GLY A 54 -21.96 1.72 -19.52
C GLY A 54 -22.33 0.48 -20.33
N LYS A 55 -21.36 -0.11 -21.04
CA LYS A 55 -21.54 -1.29 -21.90
C LYS A 55 -21.18 -2.57 -21.14
N PRO A 56 -21.61 -3.76 -21.61
CA PRO A 56 -21.10 -5.02 -21.07
C PRO A 56 -19.57 -5.04 -21.07
N ALA A 57 -18.98 -5.33 -19.92
CA ALA A 57 -17.53 -5.35 -19.72
C ALA A 57 -17.09 -6.76 -19.30
N ILE A 58 -15.90 -7.16 -19.73
CA ILE A 58 -15.29 -8.44 -19.38
C ILE A 58 -14.13 -8.25 -18.40
N GLN A 59 -13.74 -9.33 -17.73
CA GLN A 59 -12.52 -9.39 -16.93
C GLN A 59 -11.60 -10.47 -17.46
N GLN A 60 -10.30 -10.29 -17.27
CA GLN A 60 -9.29 -11.32 -17.51
C GLN A 60 -8.41 -11.43 -16.27
N CYS A 61 -8.17 -12.66 -15.79
CA CYS A 61 -7.53 -12.88 -14.49
C CYS A 61 -6.42 -13.93 -14.55
N PHE A 62 -5.44 -13.76 -13.67
CA PHE A 62 -4.37 -14.72 -13.40
C PHE A 62 -4.39 -15.10 -11.92
N GLN A 63 -4.41 -16.41 -11.64
CA GLN A 63 -4.26 -16.96 -10.30
C GLN A 63 -2.78 -17.23 -10.03
N LEU A 64 -2.24 -16.68 -8.95
CA LEU A 64 -0.88 -16.99 -8.46
C LEU A 64 -0.92 -18.16 -7.48
N SER A 65 0.25 -18.76 -7.24
CA SER A 65 0.40 -19.81 -6.22
C SER A 65 0.18 -19.26 -4.81
N THR A 66 0.02 -20.17 -3.85
CA THR A 66 -0.11 -19.87 -2.41
C THR A 66 1.12 -19.20 -1.78
N SER A 67 2.23 -19.10 -2.52
CA SER A 67 3.43 -18.36 -2.11
C SER A 67 3.24 -16.84 -2.16
N TYR A 68 2.21 -16.35 -2.84
CA TYR A 68 2.02 -14.92 -3.10
C TYR A 68 0.66 -14.45 -2.57
N GLY A 69 0.69 -13.47 -1.66
CA GLY A 69 -0.47 -12.77 -1.12
C GLY A 69 -0.19 -11.26 -0.99
N GLY A 70 -1.24 -10.48 -0.74
CA GLY A 70 -1.12 -9.02 -0.56
C GLY A 70 -0.49 -8.32 -1.76
N LEU A 71 -0.78 -8.81 -2.97
CA LEU A 71 -0.32 -8.23 -4.22
C LEU A 71 -0.98 -6.87 -4.44
N LEU A 72 -0.23 -5.85 -4.81
CA LEU A 72 -0.73 -4.51 -5.08
C LEU A 72 -0.60 -4.21 -6.58
N PRO A 73 -1.70 -3.81 -7.27
CA PRO A 73 -1.60 -3.25 -8.61
C PRO A 73 -1.11 -1.80 -8.53
N ALA A 74 -0.36 -1.36 -9.54
CA ALA A 74 0.06 0.02 -9.67
C ALA A 74 -1.15 0.91 -9.93
N ASP A 75 -1.17 2.06 -9.27
CA ASP A 75 -2.25 3.04 -9.32
C ASP A 75 -1.71 4.39 -9.80
N LEU A 76 -2.18 4.84 -10.97
CA LEU A 76 -1.67 6.02 -11.67
C LEU A 76 -2.08 7.33 -10.96
N ASP A 77 -1.09 8.09 -10.50
CA ASP A 77 -1.22 9.49 -10.10
C ASP A 77 -0.88 10.45 -11.24
N GLY A 78 -1.63 11.55 -11.29
CA GLY A 78 -1.40 12.66 -12.20
C GLY A 78 -1.84 12.41 -13.63
N SER A 79 -1.66 13.42 -14.47
CA SER A 79 -2.11 13.39 -15.87
C SER A 79 -1.13 12.74 -16.84
N THR A 80 0.13 12.55 -16.44
CA THR A 80 1.15 11.95 -17.30
C THR A 80 1.02 10.43 -17.28
N ALA A 81 0.45 9.89 -18.34
CA ALA A 81 0.29 8.45 -18.50
C ALA A 81 1.64 7.69 -18.51
N PRO A 82 1.64 6.40 -18.18
CA PRO A 82 2.74 5.49 -18.54
C PRO A 82 2.94 5.48 -20.07
N PRO A 83 4.11 5.03 -20.56
CA PRO A 83 4.34 4.83 -21.99
C PRO A 83 3.22 4.02 -22.66
N ALA A 84 2.91 4.34 -23.91
CA ALA A 84 1.85 3.66 -24.65
C ALA A 84 2.10 2.14 -24.70
N GLY A 85 1.08 1.35 -24.36
CA GLY A 85 1.17 -0.11 -24.31
C GLY A 85 1.91 -0.66 -23.08
N SER A 86 2.25 0.17 -22.10
CA SER A 86 2.82 -0.30 -20.83
C SER A 86 1.85 -1.23 -20.10
N PRO A 87 2.31 -2.41 -19.65
CA PRO A 87 1.52 -3.27 -18.77
C PRO A 87 1.28 -2.58 -17.43
N ASN A 88 0.26 -2.99 -16.67
CA ASN A 88 0.19 -2.63 -15.27
C ASN A 88 1.29 -3.36 -14.49
N TYR A 89 1.91 -2.64 -13.56
CA TYR A 89 2.93 -3.19 -12.69
C TYR A 89 2.29 -3.68 -11.39
N LEU A 90 2.70 -4.83 -10.89
CA LEU A 90 2.23 -5.35 -9.60
C LEU A 90 3.39 -5.63 -8.69
N MET A 91 3.17 -5.48 -7.39
CA MET A 91 4.20 -5.71 -6.39
C MET A 91 3.68 -6.42 -5.15
N ASN A 92 4.47 -7.33 -4.61
CA ASN A 92 4.26 -7.89 -3.28
C ASN A 92 5.54 -7.86 -2.46
N LYS A 93 5.40 -8.12 -1.16
CA LYS A 93 6.52 -8.34 -0.27
C LYS A 93 6.87 -9.83 -0.28
N LEU A 94 8.15 -10.14 -0.45
CA LEU A 94 8.71 -11.48 -0.22
C LEU A 94 9.44 -11.49 1.13
N GLN A 95 10.16 -12.57 1.44
CA GLN A 95 10.84 -12.69 2.73
C GLN A 95 11.94 -11.64 2.90
N THR A 96 12.76 -11.43 1.87
CA THR A 96 13.93 -10.53 1.89
C THR A 96 14.00 -9.58 0.68
N THR A 97 13.02 -9.64 -0.21
CA THR A 97 12.97 -8.90 -1.50
C THR A 97 11.55 -8.39 -1.78
N LEU A 98 11.40 -7.60 -2.83
CA LEU A 98 10.08 -7.28 -3.41
C LEU A 98 9.86 -8.14 -4.64
N GLY A 99 8.67 -8.73 -4.79
CA GLY A 99 8.26 -9.42 -6.01
C GLY A 99 7.63 -8.42 -6.96
N PHE A 100 8.10 -8.35 -8.21
CA PHE A 100 7.59 -7.43 -9.23
C PHE A 100 7.03 -8.22 -10.43
N TRP A 101 5.83 -7.87 -10.87
CA TRP A 101 5.18 -8.45 -12.05
C TRP A 101 4.76 -7.38 -13.05
N LYS A 102 4.60 -7.82 -14.30
CA LYS A 102 3.96 -7.05 -15.37
C LYS A 102 2.70 -7.80 -15.82
N PHE A 103 1.55 -7.13 -15.81
CA PHE A 103 0.29 -7.66 -16.32
C PHE A 103 -0.12 -6.88 -17.57
N LYS A 104 0.03 -7.54 -18.73
CA LYS A 104 -0.48 -7.05 -20.02
C LYS A 104 -1.82 -7.71 -20.33
N VAL A 105 -2.87 -6.93 -20.53
CA VAL A 105 -4.17 -7.43 -20.99
C VAL A 105 -4.31 -7.22 -22.50
N ASP A 106 -4.91 -8.18 -23.18
CA ASP A 106 -5.34 -8.09 -24.58
C ASP A 106 -6.85 -8.39 -24.64
N TRP A 107 -7.64 -7.34 -24.86
CA TRP A 107 -9.10 -7.43 -24.92
C TRP A 107 -9.62 -8.10 -26.20
N ALA A 108 -8.84 -8.13 -27.28
CA ALA A 108 -9.21 -8.78 -28.52
C ALA A 108 -8.96 -10.29 -28.48
N ASN A 109 -7.89 -10.72 -27.82
CA ASN A 109 -7.56 -12.13 -27.64
C ASN A 109 -6.97 -12.41 -26.26
N SER A 110 -7.75 -13.03 -25.39
CA SER A 110 -7.33 -13.35 -24.02
C SER A 110 -6.12 -14.30 -23.95
N ALA A 111 -5.83 -15.07 -25.01
CA ALA A 111 -4.63 -15.92 -25.06
C ALA A 111 -3.32 -15.11 -25.17
N ASN A 112 -3.40 -13.85 -25.59
CA ASN A 112 -2.27 -12.93 -25.66
C ASN A 112 -2.05 -12.14 -24.36
N SER A 113 -3.01 -12.19 -23.43
CA SER A 113 -2.81 -11.63 -22.09
C SER A 113 -1.73 -12.38 -21.34
N SER A 114 -0.98 -11.67 -20.52
CA SER A 114 0.15 -12.25 -19.78
C SER A 114 0.35 -11.61 -18.42
N LEU A 115 0.77 -12.43 -17.46
CA LEU A 115 1.31 -12.01 -16.18
C LEU A 115 2.74 -12.57 -16.06
N THR A 116 3.75 -11.72 -16.22
CA THR A 116 5.15 -12.13 -16.17
C THR A 116 5.79 -11.71 -14.84
N GLY A 117 6.55 -12.60 -14.21
CA GLY A 117 7.22 -12.38 -12.92
C GLY A 117 7.05 -13.57 -11.95
N PRO A 118 7.46 -13.42 -10.68
CA PRO A 118 8.08 -12.22 -10.13
C PRO A 118 9.54 -12.07 -10.55
N THR A 119 9.93 -10.87 -10.93
CA THR A 119 11.32 -10.41 -10.79
C THR A 119 11.53 -10.02 -9.33
N GLN A 120 12.55 -10.58 -8.67
CA GLN A 120 12.87 -10.22 -7.30
C GLN A 120 13.77 -8.98 -7.27
N LEU A 121 13.33 -7.94 -6.56
CA LEU A 121 14.10 -6.71 -6.36
C LEU A 121 14.85 -6.79 -5.03
N PRO A 122 16.19 -6.72 -5.03
CA PRO A 122 16.96 -6.63 -3.79
C PRO A 122 16.61 -5.37 -3.01
N VAL A 123 16.53 -5.50 -1.68
CA VAL A 123 16.30 -4.40 -0.75
C VAL A 123 17.25 -4.48 0.43
N ALA A 124 17.35 -3.42 1.24
CA ALA A 124 18.08 -3.51 2.50
C ALA A 124 17.42 -4.54 3.41
N ALA A 125 18.24 -5.32 4.12
CA ALA A 125 17.76 -6.34 5.05
C ALA A 125 16.77 -5.75 6.07
N PHE A 126 15.72 -6.51 6.35
CA PHE A 126 14.68 -6.15 7.30
C PHE A 126 14.12 -7.40 7.96
N ASN A 127 13.50 -7.20 9.12
CA ASN A 127 12.60 -8.19 9.72
C ASN A 127 11.19 -7.60 9.70
N ALA A 128 10.17 -8.44 9.46
CA ALA A 128 8.78 -8.03 9.59
C ALA A 128 8.50 -7.59 11.04
N ALA A 129 7.81 -6.45 11.23
CA ALA A 129 7.36 -6.06 12.56
C ALA A 129 6.52 -7.17 13.19
N CYS A 130 6.70 -7.45 14.48
CA CYS A 130 5.93 -8.48 15.19
C CYS A 130 5.95 -9.88 14.54
N SER A 131 6.98 -10.21 13.74
CA SER A 131 7.01 -11.41 12.89
C SER A 131 5.78 -11.56 11.96
N GLY A 132 5.12 -10.45 11.60
CA GLY A 132 3.88 -10.45 10.81
C GLY A 132 2.59 -10.55 11.63
N GLY A 133 2.66 -10.61 12.97
CA GLY A 133 1.51 -10.81 13.83
C GLY A 133 1.16 -9.63 14.74
N THR A 134 0.50 -9.94 15.85
CA THR A 134 -0.02 -8.99 16.83
C THR A 134 1.00 -8.69 17.93
N CYS A 135 1.56 -7.47 17.91
CA CYS A 135 2.43 -7.01 19.00
C CYS A 135 2.41 -5.51 19.27
N ILE A 136 1.66 -4.72 18.49
CA ILE A 136 1.67 -3.27 18.60
C ILE A 136 0.90 -2.85 19.86
N PRO A 137 1.53 -2.15 20.83
CA PRO A 137 0.87 -1.78 22.08
C PRO A 137 -0.02 -0.54 21.93
N GLN A 138 -0.95 -0.38 22.87
CA GLN A 138 -1.84 0.78 23.00
C GLN A 138 -1.91 1.22 24.46
N GLY A 139 -1.99 2.53 24.72
CA GLY A 139 -2.14 3.06 26.07
C GLY A 139 -3.48 2.68 26.73
N GLY A 140 -3.43 2.34 28.02
CA GLY A 140 -4.62 2.05 28.83
C GLY A 140 -5.20 0.64 28.68
N THR A 141 -4.54 -0.26 27.94
CA THR A 141 -4.98 -1.66 27.77
C THR A 141 -3.79 -2.60 27.54
N SER A 142 -3.98 -3.89 27.81
CA SER A 142 -3.03 -4.95 27.41
C SER A 142 -3.31 -5.53 26.03
N GLN A 143 -4.46 -5.17 25.40
CA GLN A 143 -4.79 -5.58 24.04
C GLN A 143 -3.82 -4.95 23.03
N LYS A 144 -3.23 -5.79 22.19
CA LYS A 144 -2.29 -5.39 21.14
C LYS A 144 -2.94 -5.43 19.76
N LEU A 145 -2.38 -4.67 18.83
CA LEU A 145 -2.82 -4.59 17.45
C LEU A 145 -1.91 -5.41 16.52
N ASP A 146 -2.52 -5.91 15.46
CA ASP A 146 -1.86 -6.62 14.36
C ASP A 146 -1.01 -5.65 13.54
N SER A 147 0.24 -6.02 13.31
CA SER A 147 1.20 -5.23 12.53
C SER A 147 1.02 -5.38 11.03
N LEU A 148 0.42 -6.52 10.59
CA LEU A 148 0.21 -6.83 9.18
C LEU A 148 1.50 -6.79 8.33
N ALA A 149 2.64 -7.02 8.98
CA ALA A 149 3.97 -6.91 8.39
C ALA A 149 4.32 -8.08 7.45
N ASP A 150 3.42 -9.03 7.26
CA ASP A 150 3.55 -10.12 6.31
C ASP A 150 3.45 -9.63 4.85
N ARG A 151 2.84 -8.45 4.60
CA ARG A 151 2.53 -7.93 3.26
C ARG A 151 2.89 -6.44 3.07
N LEU A 152 2.80 -5.96 1.82
CA LEU A 152 2.87 -4.53 1.50
C LEU A 152 1.55 -3.83 1.88
N MET A 153 1.65 -2.57 2.30
CA MET A 153 0.50 -1.73 2.61
C MET A 153 0.07 -0.93 1.39
N PHE A 154 -1.25 -0.79 1.24
CA PHE A 154 -1.84 -0.08 0.11
C PHE A 154 -1.45 1.40 0.14
N ARG A 155 -1.04 2.03 -0.97
CA ARG A 155 -1.04 1.54 -2.36
C ARG A 155 0.36 1.45 -2.97
N LEU A 156 0.44 0.85 -4.16
CA LEU A 156 1.58 0.97 -5.06
C LEU A 156 1.34 2.20 -5.95
N ALA A 157 1.64 3.39 -5.45
CA ALA A 157 1.41 4.63 -6.17
C ALA A 157 2.41 4.74 -7.32
N TYR A 158 1.93 4.92 -8.54
CA TYR A 158 2.73 5.12 -9.75
C TYR A 158 2.64 6.57 -10.21
N ARG A 159 3.76 7.14 -10.67
CA ARG A 159 3.77 8.43 -11.34
C ARG A 159 4.86 8.51 -12.41
N ASN A 160 4.57 9.21 -13.50
CA ASN A 160 5.56 9.57 -14.51
C ASN A 160 5.86 11.07 -14.43
N ILE A 161 7.10 11.43 -14.07
CA ILE A 161 7.55 12.83 -13.96
C ILE A 161 8.71 13.03 -14.93
N GLY A 162 8.48 13.83 -15.96
CA GLY A 162 9.49 14.17 -16.97
C GLY A 162 10.01 12.95 -17.75
N GLY A 163 9.16 11.95 -18.01
CA GLY A 163 9.55 10.70 -18.70
C GLY A 163 10.22 9.67 -17.78
N VAL A 164 10.40 9.98 -16.50
CA VAL A 164 10.90 9.04 -15.50
C VAL A 164 9.71 8.45 -14.75
N GLU A 165 9.49 7.16 -14.93
CA GLU A 165 8.47 6.43 -14.19
C GLU A 165 8.97 6.11 -12.77
N ARG A 166 8.08 6.25 -11.77
CA ARG A 166 8.34 6.00 -10.36
C ARG A 166 7.19 5.22 -9.77
N MET A 167 7.50 4.25 -8.91
CA MET A 167 6.51 3.66 -8.01
C MET A 167 6.97 3.80 -6.58
N VAL A 168 6.04 4.06 -5.67
CA VAL A 168 6.31 4.07 -4.24
C VAL A 168 5.40 3.12 -3.49
N VAL A 169 5.96 2.46 -2.48
CA VAL A 169 5.25 1.47 -1.67
C VAL A 169 5.87 1.35 -0.29
N ASN A 170 5.12 0.81 0.68
CA ASN A 170 5.58 0.68 2.05
C ASN A 170 5.12 -0.61 2.73
N HIS A 171 5.75 -0.95 3.86
CA HIS A 171 5.32 -2.00 4.81
C HIS A 171 5.93 -1.76 6.21
N SER A 172 5.47 -2.54 7.18
CA SER A 172 5.91 -2.42 8.58
C SER A 172 7.12 -3.31 8.86
N VAL A 173 8.20 -2.75 9.42
CA VAL A 173 9.41 -3.51 9.79
C VAL A 173 9.76 -3.33 11.26
N GLN A 174 10.45 -4.31 11.81
CA GLN A 174 11.00 -4.26 13.16
C GLN A 174 12.21 -3.31 13.20
N VAL A 175 12.22 -2.39 14.17
CA VAL A 175 13.42 -1.61 14.50
C VAL A 175 14.34 -2.47 15.35
N ASN A 176 15.64 -2.44 15.05
CA ASN A 176 16.70 -3.27 15.63
C ASN A 176 16.49 -4.78 15.37
N SER A 177 17.02 -5.23 14.23
CA SER A 177 16.91 -6.60 13.70
C SER A 177 17.64 -7.68 14.52
N SER A 178 18.42 -7.31 15.55
CA SER A 178 19.24 -8.23 16.34
C SER A 178 18.49 -8.96 17.46
N ASN A 179 17.31 -8.47 17.89
CA ASN A 179 16.57 -9.08 18.99
C ASN A 179 15.47 -10.04 18.49
N LYS A 180 15.72 -11.35 18.62
CA LYS A 180 14.77 -12.44 18.36
C LYS A 180 13.48 -12.41 19.20
N ARG A 181 13.38 -11.48 20.17
CA ARG A 181 12.28 -11.40 21.14
C ARG A 181 11.11 -10.47 20.73
N ASN A 182 11.13 -9.85 19.55
CA ASN A 182 10.10 -8.86 19.14
C ASN A 182 9.89 -7.74 20.18
N THR A 183 10.98 -7.28 20.82
CA THR A 183 10.93 -6.27 21.88
C THR A 183 11.24 -4.85 21.40
N GLY A 184 11.55 -4.65 20.12
CA GLY A 184 11.74 -3.31 19.57
C GLY A 184 10.44 -2.72 19.07
N ASN A 185 10.45 -1.41 18.80
CA ASN A 185 9.35 -0.74 18.12
C ASN A 185 9.29 -1.06 16.62
N SER A 186 8.24 -0.63 15.93
CA SER A 186 8.10 -0.78 14.48
C SER A 186 8.36 0.52 13.72
N ALA A 187 8.88 0.38 12.51
CA ALA A 187 9.07 1.45 11.56
C ALA A 187 8.25 1.23 10.29
N VAL A 188 7.94 2.31 9.59
CA VAL A 188 7.46 2.23 8.21
C VAL A 188 8.67 2.16 7.28
N ARG A 189 8.84 1.01 6.62
CA ARG A 189 9.81 0.83 5.54
C ARG A 189 9.14 1.23 4.23
N TRP A 190 9.77 2.11 3.48
CA TRP A 190 9.30 2.57 2.18
C TRP A 190 10.36 2.37 1.09
N TYR A 191 9.91 2.31 -0.15
CA TYR A 191 10.74 2.16 -1.34
C TYR A 191 10.25 3.10 -2.43
N GLU A 192 11.20 3.62 -3.21
CA GLU A 192 10.94 4.14 -4.55
C GLU A 192 11.59 3.19 -5.56
N VAL A 193 10.80 2.72 -6.52
CA VAL A 193 11.23 1.84 -7.61
C VAL A 193 11.18 2.62 -8.92
N ARG A 194 12.21 2.44 -9.75
CA ARG A 194 12.33 3.08 -11.07
C ARG A 194 12.76 2.07 -12.13
N GLY A 195 12.67 2.47 -13.40
CA GLY A 195 13.18 1.70 -14.53
C GLY A 195 12.29 0.51 -14.94
N MET A 196 10.96 0.64 -14.79
CA MET A 196 10.03 -0.48 -15.02
C MET A 196 9.96 -0.95 -16.48
N THR A 197 10.22 -0.06 -17.45
CA THR A 197 10.38 -0.43 -18.87
C THR A 197 11.64 -1.26 -19.14
N ALA A 198 12.72 -0.99 -18.40
CA ALA A 198 13.96 -1.75 -18.43
C ALA A 198 13.97 -2.79 -17.29
N THR A 199 15.12 -2.93 -16.61
CA THR A 199 15.24 -3.72 -15.39
C THR A 199 14.85 -2.85 -14.19
N PRO A 200 13.73 -3.14 -13.50
CA PRO A 200 13.31 -2.39 -12.32
C PRO A 200 14.36 -2.48 -11.21
N THR A 201 14.60 -1.36 -10.52
CA THR A 201 15.52 -1.30 -9.37
C THR A 201 14.93 -0.42 -8.26
N VAL A 202 15.30 -0.71 -7.01
CA VAL A 202 15.03 0.19 -5.89
C VAL A 202 15.97 1.38 -6.02
N PHE A 203 15.42 2.54 -6.37
CA PHE A 203 16.15 3.79 -6.50
C PHE A 203 16.55 4.35 -5.13
N GLN A 204 15.65 4.28 -4.16
CA GLN A 204 15.91 4.62 -2.77
C GLN A 204 14.93 3.93 -1.83
N GLN A 205 15.30 3.87 -0.55
CA GLN A 205 14.52 3.23 0.50
C GLN A 205 14.90 3.79 1.87
N GLY A 206 13.99 3.72 2.84
CA GLY A 206 14.25 4.14 4.21
C GLY A 206 13.32 3.45 5.21
N SER A 207 13.75 3.37 6.49
CA SER A 207 12.91 2.94 7.61
C SER A 207 12.67 4.13 8.53
N TYR A 208 11.41 4.54 8.70
CA TYR A 208 11.06 5.69 9.52
C TYR A 208 10.70 5.30 10.96
N SER A 209 11.55 5.71 11.91
CA SER A 209 11.35 5.54 13.35
C SER A 209 12.11 6.63 14.12
N PRO A 210 11.61 7.87 14.15
CA PRO A 210 12.27 9.00 14.82
C PRO A 210 12.30 8.91 16.35
N ASP A 211 11.52 8.00 16.95
CA ASP A 211 11.47 7.75 18.40
C ASP A 211 11.23 6.25 18.69
N THR A 212 10.86 5.92 19.93
CA THR A 212 10.59 4.54 20.39
C THR A 212 9.14 4.08 20.21
N LYS A 213 8.26 4.88 19.60
CA LYS A 213 6.88 4.50 19.30
C LYS A 213 6.81 3.57 18.10
N PHE A 214 5.71 2.82 18.02
CA PHE A 214 5.43 1.91 16.91
C PHE A 214 4.75 2.67 15.78
N ARG A 215 5.28 2.56 14.56
CA ARG A 215 4.70 3.08 13.33
C ARG A 215 4.36 1.92 12.40
N TRP A 216 3.12 1.85 11.93
CA TRP A 216 2.63 0.76 11.07
C TRP A 216 1.37 1.20 10.31
N MET A 217 0.83 0.35 9.45
CA MET A 217 -0.33 0.64 8.58
C MET A 217 -0.12 1.92 7.76
N GLY A 218 0.97 1.95 7.00
CA GLY A 218 1.33 3.12 6.21
C GLY A 218 0.69 3.16 4.83
N SER A 219 0.64 4.34 4.23
CA SER A 219 0.38 4.55 2.81
C SER A 219 1.27 5.67 2.28
N ALA A 220 1.78 5.52 1.06
CA ALA A 220 2.79 6.40 0.48
C ALA A 220 2.36 6.94 -0.88
N ALA A 221 2.74 8.18 -1.18
CA ALA A 221 2.46 8.86 -2.44
C ALA A 221 3.54 9.89 -2.77
N MET A 222 3.53 10.40 -4.00
CA MET A 222 4.47 11.40 -4.49
C MET A 222 3.75 12.47 -5.30
N ASP A 223 4.04 13.75 -5.04
CA ASP A 223 3.47 14.87 -5.80
C ASP A 223 4.15 15.07 -7.17
N LYS A 224 3.66 16.04 -7.96
CA LYS A 224 4.24 16.33 -9.29
C LYS A 224 5.69 16.79 -9.31
N GLN A 225 6.20 17.31 -8.20
CA GLN A 225 7.59 17.74 -8.09
C GLN A 225 8.52 16.60 -7.65
N GLY A 226 7.95 15.44 -7.31
CA GLY A 226 8.72 14.31 -6.79
C GLY A 226 8.91 14.35 -5.28
N ASN A 227 8.21 15.25 -4.57
CA ASN A 227 8.20 15.24 -3.12
C ASN A 227 7.37 14.05 -2.65
N PHE A 228 7.83 13.39 -1.60
CA PHE A 228 7.28 12.14 -1.14
C PHE A 228 6.69 12.30 0.26
N ALA A 229 5.58 11.62 0.50
CA ALA A 229 4.99 11.52 1.82
C ALA A 229 4.60 10.08 2.15
N VAL A 230 4.65 9.76 3.44
CA VAL A 230 4.09 8.54 3.99
C VAL A 230 3.26 8.88 5.23
N GLY A 231 2.00 8.47 5.23
CA GLY A 231 1.09 8.59 6.38
C GLY A 231 0.87 7.23 7.02
N TYR A 232 0.72 7.15 8.34
CA TYR A 232 0.71 5.89 9.10
C TYR A 232 0.04 6.03 10.47
N SER A 233 -0.24 4.88 11.10
CA SER A 233 -0.64 4.80 12.51
C SER A 233 0.58 4.88 13.43
N VAL A 234 0.42 5.51 14.61
CA VAL A 234 1.45 5.62 15.66
C VAL A 234 0.88 5.21 17.01
N SER A 235 1.60 4.42 17.81
CA SER A 235 1.12 3.97 19.13
C SER A 235 2.24 3.51 20.05
N SER A 236 1.97 3.44 21.35
CA SER A 236 2.88 2.89 22.36
C SER A 236 2.09 2.29 23.53
N SER A 237 2.76 1.71 24.53
CA SER A 237 2.11 1.32 25.80
C SER A 237 1.62 2.50 26.63
N SER A 238 2.08 3.72 26.33
CA SER A 238 1.73 4.96 27.02
C SER A 238 0.82 5.88 26.20
N SER A 239 0.55 5.56 24.94
CA SER A 239 -0.28 6.39 24.05
C SER A 239 -1.24 5.53 23.24
N LYS A 240 -2.46 6.02 23.07
CA LYS A 240 -3.47 5.37 22.23
C LYS A 240 -3.13 5.60 20.75
N PRO A 241 -3.61 4.73 19.83
CA PRO A 241 -3.35 4.88 18.40
C PRO A 241 -3.68 6.27 17.87
N ALA A 242 -2.72 6.85 17.18
CA ALA A 242 -2.77 8.15 16.53
C ALA A 242 -2.47 8.01 15.03
N LEU A 243 -2.69 9.08 14.28
CA LEU A 243 -2.37 9.18 12.87
C LEU A 243 -1.33 10.28 12.67
N ALA A 244 -0.28 9.99 11.91
CA ALA A 244 0.80 10.94 11.62
C ALA A 244 1.30 10.75 10.18
N TYR A 245 2.10 11.69 9.71
CA TYR A 245 2.82 11.59 8.45
C TYR A 245 4.23 12.15 8.56
N ALA A 246 5.09 11.73 7.64
CA ALA A 246 6.39 12.33 7.40
C ALA A 246 6.59 12.56 5.90
N THR A 247 7.38 13.56 5.55
CA THR A 247 7.59 13.97 4.15
C THR A 247 9.08 14.13 3.84
N ARG A 248 9.41 14.19 2.55
CA ARG A 248 10.71 14.61 2.03
C ARG A 248 10.53 15.38 0.73
N LEU A 249 11.39 16.36 0.50
CA LEU A 249 11.55 16.99 -0.79
C LEU A 249 12.29 16.06 -1.75
N ALA A 250 12.09 16.26 -3.06
CA ALA A 250 12.85 15.54 -4.08
C ALA A 250 14.36 15.76 -3.95
N THR A 251 14.77 16.94 -3.44
CA THR A 251 16.15 17.38 -3.23
C THR A 251 16.77 16.91 -1.91
N ASP A 252 15.97 16.35 -1.00
CA ASP A 252 16.51 15.82 0.26
C ASP A 252 17.43 14.63 -0.02
N ALA A 253 18.36 14.35 0.90
CA ALA A 253 19.18 13.16 0.85
C ALA A 253 18.32 11.90 0.61
N ALA A 254 18.79 11.01 -0.25
CA ALA A 254 18.06 9.80 -0.59
C ALA A 254 17.88 8.91 0.67
N GLY A 255 16.71 8.30 0.80
CA GLY A 255 16.41 7.37 1.90
C GLY A 255 16.08 8.01 3.25
N THR A 256 16.00 9.34 3.35
CA THR A 256 15.60 10.05 4.58
C THR A 256 14.19 10.63 4.49
N LEU A 257 13.56 10.83 5.64
CA LEU A 257 12.32 11.59 5.79
C LEU A 257 12.55 12.66 6.88
N GLY A 258 11.86 13.78 6.75
CA GLY A 258 11.89 14.88 7.71
C GLY A 258 11.15 14.58 9.01
N ALA A 259 10.82 15.65 9.75
CA ALA A 259 10.11 15.57 11.01
C ALA A 259 8.68 15.00 10.85
N GLU A 260 8.23 14.29 11.88
CA GLU A 260 6.88 13.75 11.96
C GLU A 260 5.87 14.86 12.24
N SER A 261 4.73 14.82 11.56
CA SER A 261 3.60 15.72 11.78
C SER A 261 2.37 14.90 12.20
N LEU A 262 1.75 15.30 13.31
CA LEU A 262 0.55 14.66 13.84
C LEU A 262 -0.67 15.08 13.01
N ILE A 263 -1.44 14.10 12.52
CA ILE A 263 -2.75 14.33 11.89
C ILE A 263 -3.84 14.37 12.95
N LEU A 264 -3.81 13.38 13.86
CA LEU A 264 -4.81 13.22 14.90
C LEU A 264 -4.25 12.36 16.04
N GLN A 265 -4.33 12.86 17.27
CA GLN A 265 -4.19 12.01 18.46
C GLN A 265 -5.51 11.28 18.71
N GLY A 266 -5.53 9.95 18.58
CA GLY A 266 -6.70 9.17 18.95
C GLY A 266 -6.87 9.12 20.47
N THR A 267 -8.11 9.03 20.91
CA THR A 267 -8.52 9.03 22.33
C THR A 267 -9.03 7.66 22.79
N GLY A 268 -9.15 6.69 21.88
CA GLY A 268 -9.59 5.33 22.15
C GLY A 268 -8.55 4.26 21.80
N ALA A 269 -8.58 3.15 22.53
CA ALA A 269 -7.86 1.93 22.30
C ALA A 269 -8.84 0.81 21.94
N GLN A 270 -8.41 -0.08 21.04
CA GLN A 270 -9.19 -1.26 20.70
C GLN A 270 -9.10 -2.27 21.85
N LEU A 271 -10.25 -2.75 22.32
CA LEU A 271 -10.37 -3.64 23.48
C LEU A 271 -10.45 -5.12 23.07
N ALA A 272 -10.67 -5.98 24.07
CA ALA A 272 -10.45 -7.42 24.03
C ALA A 272 -11.05 -8.13 22.81
N ASN A 273 -10.34 -9.17 22.36
CA ASN A 273 -10.67 -10.05 21.23
C ASN A 273 -10.58 -9.41 19.84
N LEU A 274 -10.02 -8.19 19.73
CA LEU A 274 -9.80 -7.52 18.45
C LEU A 274 -8.35 -7.07 18.30
N SER A 275 -7.66 -7.56 17.28
CA SER A 275 -6.30 -7.13 16.92
C SER A 275 -6.20 -6.45 15.56
N ARG A 276 -7.09 -6.78 14.62
CA ARG A 276 -7.04 -6.26 13.25
C ARG A 276 -7.25 -4.74 13.22
N TRP A 277 -6.49 -4.04 12.38
CA TRP A 277 -6.43 -2.58 12.37
C TRP A 277 -6.03 -2.01 11.01
N GLY A 278 -6.77 -1.04 10.49
CA GLY A 278 -6.27 -0.09 9.50
C GLY A 278 -5.93 -0.66 8.12
N ASP A 279 -6.46 -1.83 7.77
CA ASP A 279 -6.24 -2.57 6.51
C ASP A 279 -6.32 -1.76 5.20
N TYR A 280 -7.04 -0.63 5.24
CA TYR A 280 -7.34 0.24 4.10
C TYR A 280 -6.89 1.68 4.33
N THR A 281 -5.81 1.88 5.10
CA THR A 281 -5.13 3.18 5.16
C THR A 281 -4.69 3.59 3.75
N HIS A 282 -4.89 4.86 3.40
CA HIS A 282 -4.70 5.35 2.04
C HIS A 282 -4.11 6.75 2.01
N LEU A 283 -3.17 6.98 1.09
CA LEU A 283 -2.59 8.28 0.77
C LEU A 283 -2.59 8.45 -0.76
N SER A 284 -3.30 9.47 -1.24
CA SER A 284 -3.41 9.81 -2.67
C SER A 284 -3.10 11.27 -2.92
N ILE A 285 -2.83 11.61 -4.18
CA ILE A 285 -2.65 12.99 -4.62
C ILE A 285 -3.98 13.52 -5.17
N ASP A 286 -4.26 14.79 -4.89
CA ASP A 286 -5.34 15.53 -5.52
C ASP A 286 -5.01 15.76 -7.00
N PRO A 287 -5.79 15.20 -7.95
CA PRO A 287 -5.47 15.32 -9.38
C PRO A 287 -5.70 16.74 -9.93
N VAL A 288 -6.32 17.65 -9.16
CA VAL A 288 -6.59 19.02 -9.60
C VAL A 288 -5.32 19.87 -9.56
N ASP A 289 -4.56 19.80 -8.47
CA ASP A 289 -3.32 20.57 -8.31
C ASP A 289 -2.05 19.71 -8.37
N ASP A 290 -2.21 18.39 -8.29
CA ASP A 290 -1.15 17.39 -8.33
C ASP A 290 -0.08 17.58 -7.22
N CYS A 291 -0.48 18.27 -6.14
CA CYS A 291 0.36 18.69 -5.01
C CYS A 291 -0.23 18.34 -3.64
N THR A 292 -1.55 18.37 -3.51
CA THR A 292 -2.23 18.12 -2.24
C THR A 292 -2.31 16.63 -1.98
N PHE A 293 -1.86 16.19 -0.82
CA PHE A 293 -1.99 14.82 -0.36
C PHE A 293 -3.30 14.67 0.41
N TRP A 294 -4.06 13.62 0.13
CA TRP A 294 -5.26 13.21 0.86
C TRP A 294 -4.99 11.90 1.58
N PHE A 295 -5.04 11.93 2.91
CA PHE A 295 -4.83 10.78 3.79
C PHE A 295 -6.15 10.32 4.42
N THR A 296 -6.37 9.00 4.43
CA THR A 296 -7.48 8.34 5.11
C THR A 296 -6.94 7.26 6.03
N GLY A 297 -7.27 7.32 7.33
CA GLY A 297 -6.78 6.38 8.34
C GLY A 297 -7.81 6.03 9.41
N GLN A 298 -7.68 4.84 9.98
CA GLN A 298 -8.49 4.35 11.11
C GLN A 298 -8.00 4.97 12.43
N TYR A 299 -8.93 5.35 13.31
CA TYR A 299 -8.67 5.69 14.71
C TYR A 299 -9.88 5.34 15.59
N LEU A 300 -9.75 5.42 16.91
CA LEU A 300 -10.88 5.31 17.84
C LEU A 300 -11.09 6.62 18.63
N LYS A 301 -12.36 6.99 18.82
CA LYS A 301 -12.79 8.14 19.62
C LYS A 301 -12.89 7.81 21.12
N ALA A 302 -13.06 6.54 21.47
CA ALA A 302 -13.15 6.06 22.84
C ALA A 302 -12.73 4.58 22.88
N ASP A 303 -12.38 4.07 24.06
CA ASP A 303 -12.05 2.66 24.23
C ASP A 303 -13.26 1.81 23.88
N GLY A 304 -13.08 0.74 23.10
CA GLY A 304 -14.21 -0.10 22.71
C GLY A 304 -13.88 -1.23 21.74
N THR A 305 -14.93 -1.94 21.35
CA THR A 305 -14.92 -3.01 20.36
C THR A 305 -15.78 -2.61 19.17
N PHE A 306 -15.28 -2.80 17.94
CA PHE A 306 -15.97 -2.44 16.69
C PHE A 306 -16.49 -1.00 16.60
N ASN A 307 -15.88 -0.05 17.32
CA ASN A 307 -16.24 1.36 17.35
C ASN A 307 -15.21 2.25 16.63
N TRP A 308 -14.51 1.67 15.64
CA TRP A 308 -13.53 2.40 14.84
C TRP A 308 -14.18 3.56 14.07
N SER A 309 -13.39 4.58 13.79
CA SER A 309 -13.75 5.76 13.02
C SER A 309 -12.70 6.02 11.96
N THR A 310 -13.07 6.77 10.93
CA THR A 310 -12.17 7.18 9.86
C THR A 310 -11.85 8.66 9.98
N ARG A 311 -10.58 9.02 9.88
CA ARG A 311 -10.14 10.40 9.70
C ARG A 311 -9.68 10.59 8.26
N VAL A 312 -10.21 11.62 7.61
CA VAL A 312 -9.71 12.15 6.35
C VAL A 312 -8.99 13.47 6.65
N ALA A 313 -7.80 13.65 6.11
CA ALA A 313 -7.00 14.86 6.26
C ALA A 313 -6.27 15.18 4.95
N SER A 314 -5.95 16.45 4.74
CA SER A 314 -5.09 16.87 3.64
C SER A 314 -3.91 17.68 4.13
N PHE A 315 -2.84 17.64 3.36
CA PHE A 315 -1.65 18.47 3.55
C PHE A 315 -0.94 18.68 2.21
N LYS A 316 -0.09 19.70 2.15
CA LYS A 316 0.72 20.02 0.97
C LYS A 316 2.16 20.23 1.42
N ILE A 317 3.12 19.75 0.62
CA ILE A 317 4.53 19.98 0.88
C ILE A 317 4.90 21.37 0.31
N ASN A 318 5.55 22.19 1.13
CA ASN A 318 5.94 23.55 0.74
C ASN A 318 6.80 23.52 -0.54
N GLY A 319 6.50 24.42 -1.48
CA GLY A 319 7.18 24.50 -2.76
C GLY A 319 6.43 23.83 -3.92
N CYS A 320 5.44 22.96 -3.64
CA CYS A 320 4.59 22.41 -4.69
C CYS A 320 3.54 23.42 -5.16
N GLN A 321 3.74 23.95 -6.37
CA GLN A 321 2.84 24.89 -7.06
C GLN A 321 2.37 24.29 -8.38
#